data_AF-A0A3C0EL44-F1
#
_entry.id   AF-A0A3C0EL44-F1
#
_cell.length_a   1.000
_cell.length_b   1.000
_cell.length_c   1.000
_cell.angle_alpha   90.00
_cell.angle_beta   90.00
_cell.angle_gamma   90.00
#
_symmetry.space_group_name_H-M   'P 1'
#
loop_
_entity.id
_entity.type
_entity.pdbx_description
1 polymer ?
#
loop_
_entity_poly.entity_id
_entity_poly.type
_entity_poly.pdbx_seq_one_letter_code
_entity_poly.pdbx_strand_id
1 'polypeptide(L)'
;MHKLYQELAYLWPLLSPPEDYEPEAVAIKSVIDRYLKRNGEALPVLVEMGAGGGHTLSHLAGEFELLAVDIAQPMLVNCSLICPEATT
;
A
#
# COMPACT_ATOMS: atom_id res chain seq x y z
N MET A 1 14.06 -14.97 8.10
CA MET A 1 13.40 -13.76 7.58
C MET A 1 14.47 -12.70 7.31
N HIS A 2 14.38 -11.90 6.25
CA HIS A 2 15.45 -10.96 5.87
C HIS A 2 15.53 -9.76 6.83
N LYS A 3 16.74 -9.40 7.27
CA LYS A 3 16.97 -8.27 8.20
C LYS A 3 16.43 -6.94 7.70
N LEU A 4 16.43 -6.75 6.38
CA LEU A 4 15.98 -5.52 5.72
C LEU A 4 14.54 -5.16 6.09
N TYR A 5 13.63 -6.14 6.09
CA TYR A 5 12.20 -5.94 6.39
C TYR A 5 11.88 -6.01 7.89
N GLN A 6 12.88 -6.20 8.74
CA GLN A 6 12.71 -6.40 10.19
C GLN A 6 13.54 -5.36 10.95
N GLU A 7 14.74 -5.75 11.40
CA GLU A 7 15.68 -4.91 12.16
C GLU A 7 15.96 -3.57 11.47
N LEU A 8 15.96 -3.54 10.13
CA LEU A 8 16.31 -2.38 9.33
C LEU A 8 15.10 -1.74 8.63
N ALA A 9 13.86 -2.14 8.97
CA ALA A 9 12.66 -1.63 8.30
C ALA A 9 12.52 -0.11 8.43
N TYR A 10 13.05 0.49 9.50
CA TYR A 10 13.04 1.95 9.69
C TYR A 10 13.83 2.72 8.60
N LEU A 11 14.71 2.04 7.86
CA LEU A 11 15.43 2.62 6.71
C LEU A 11 14.59 2.59 5.42
N TRP A 12 13.46 1.87 5.40
CA TRP A 12 12.69 1.64 4.18
C TRP A 12 12.22 2.93 3.49
N PRO A 13 11.64 3.93 4.19
CA PRO A 13 11.24 5.18 3.54
C PRO A 13 12.41 5.98 2.94
N LEU A 14 13.64 5.75 3.43
CA LEU A 14 14.85 6.38 2.87
C LEU A 14 15.38 5.62 1.66
N LEU A 15 15.34 4.28 1.68
CA LEU A 15 15.84 3.42 0.61
C LEU A 15 14.88 3.34 -0.58
N SER A 16 13.59 3.57 -0.31
CA SER A 16 12.47 3.40 -1.22
C SER A 16 11.48 4.53 -0.88
N PRO A 17 11.67 5.75 -1.39
CA PRO A 17 10.79 6.87 -1.08
C PRO A 17 9.35 6.61 -1.55
N PRO A 18 8.30 6.95 -0.76
CA PRO A 18 6.91 6.75 -1.15
C PRO A 18 6.55 7.40 -2.49
N GLU A 19 7.08 8.60 -2.77
CA GLU A 19 6.84 9.35 -4.00
C GLU A 19 7.23 8.60 -5.27
N ASP A 20 8.22 7.71 -5.20
CA ASP A 20 8.67 6.93 -6.37
C ASP A 20 7.63 5.86 -6.79
N TYR A 21 6.62 5.60 -5.95
CA TYR A 21 5.56 4.61 -6.20
C TYR A 21 4.29 5.20 -6.82
N GLU A 22 4.17 6.53 -6.95
CA GLU A 22 3.02 7.16 -7.60
C GLU A 22 2.78 6.60 -9.02
N PRO A 23 3.80 6.44 -9.90
CA PRO A 23 3.59 5.91 -11.23
C PRO A 23 3.05 4.47 -11.24
N GLU A 24 3.49 3.64 -10.30
CA GLU A 24 3.02 2.26 -10.15
C GLU A 24 1.56 2.23 -9.68
N ALA A 25 1.21 3.05 -8.69
CA ALA A 25 -0.17 3.17 -8.21
C ALA A 25 -1.12 3.65 -9.32
N VAL A 26 -0.72 4.62 -10.14
CA VAL A 26 -1.49 5.08 -11.31
C VAL A 26 -1.70 3.94 -12.31
N ALA A 27 -0.66 3.15 -12.60
CA ALA A 27 -0.77 2.02 -13.52
C ALA A 27 -1.71 0.93 -12.98
N ILE A 28 -1.61 0.58 -11.70
CA ILE A 28 -2.49 -0.38 -11.02
C ILE A 28 -3.94 0.11 -11.07
N LYS A 29 -4.19 1.36 -10.68
CA LYS A 29 -5.53 1.97 -10.71
C LYS A 29 -6.12 1.93 -12.13
N SER A 30 -5.32 2.25 -13.15
CA SER A 30 -5.78 2.21 -14.55
C SER A 30 -6.26 0.82 -14.99
N VAL A 31 -5.58 -0.23 -14.54
CA VAL A 31 -6.00 -1.61 -14.79
C VAL A 31 -7.31 -1.91 -14.05
N ILE A 32 -7.39 -1.54 -12.77
CA ILE A 32 -8.60 -1.77 -11.97
C ILE A 32 -9.81 -1.05 -12.57
N ASP A 33 -9.70 0.24 -12.87
CA ASP A 33 -10.78 1.06 -13.44
C ASP A 33 -11.29 0.49 -14.77
N ARG A 34 -10.43 -0.18 -15.54
CA ARG A 34 -10.80 -0.80 -16.82
C ARG A 34 -11.71 -2.01 -16.64
N TYR A 35 -11.51 -2.79 -15.59
CA TYR A 35 -12.15 -4.11 -15.43
C TYR A 35 -13.20 -4.13 -14.31
N LEU A 36 -13.03 -3.30 -13.29
CA LEU A 36 -13.94 -3.23 -12.16
C LEU A 36 -15.13 -2.32 -12.48
N LYS A 37 -16.32 -2.92 -12.56
CA LYS A 37 -17.56 -2.16 -12.64
C LYS A 37 -17.95 -1.70 -11.24
N ARG A 38 -17.98 -0.38 -11.00
CA ARG A 38 -18.43 0.20 -9.73
C ARG A 38 -19.94 0.00 -9.61
N ASN A 39 -20.37 -0.71 -8.56
CA ASN A 39 -21.77 -0.98 -8.27
C ASN A 39 -22.16 -0.24 -6.98
N GLY A 40 -22.60 1.02 -7.11
CA GLY A 40 -23.02 1.86 -5.99
C GLY A 40 -21.97 2.88 -5.52
N GLU A 41 -22.24 3.49 -4.36
CA GLU A 41 -21.45 4.60 -3.80
C GLU A 41 -20.28 4.14 -2.92
N ALA A 42 -20.28 2.88 -2.48
CA ALA A 42 -19.22 2.35 -1.63
C ALA A 42 -17.89 2.22 -2.39
N LEU A 43 -16.77 2.50 -1.71
CA LEU A 43 -15.45 2.27 -2.25
C LEU A 43 -15.19 0.75 -2.37
N PRO A 44 -14.61 0.28 -3.48
CA PRO A 44 -14.20 -1.11 -3.58
C PRO A 44 -13.02 -1.41 -2.65
N VAL A 45 -12.99 -2.63 -2.11
CA VAL A 45 -11.88 -3.09 -1.25
C VAL A 45 -10.69 -3.50 -2.12
N LEU A 46 -9.50 -2.99 -1.80
CA LEU A 46 -8.23 -3.33 -2.42
C LEU A 46 -7.29 -3.95 -1.37
N VAL A 47 -6.83 -5.16 -1.65
CA VAL A 47 -5.90 -5.90 -0.77
C VAL A 47 -4.53 -5.96 -1.43
N GLU A 48 -3.50 -5.46 -0.77
CA GLU A 48 -2.10 -5.63 -1.20
C GLU A 48 -1.41 -6.67 -0.32
N MET A 49 -0.92 -7.74 -0.96
CA MET A 49 -0.20 -8.84 -0.31
C MET A 49 1.30 -8.62 -0.44
N GLY A 50 2.01 -8.59 0.68
CA GLY A 50 3.38 -8.12 0.72
C GLY A 50 3.47 -6.60 0.61
N ALA A 51 2.53 -5.89 1.24
CA ALA A 51 2.37 -4.43 1.14
C ALA A 51 3.60 -3.64 1.62
N GLY A 52 4.50 -4.28 2.37
CA GLY A 52 5.69 -3.65 2.89
C GLY A 52 5.34 -2.40 3.69
N GLY A 53 5.98 -1.29 3.32
CA GLY A 53 5.77 0.01 3.97
C GLY A 53 4.53 0.74 3.50
N GLY A 54 3.70 0.16 2.62
CA GLY A 54 2.47 0.78 2.12
C GLY A 54 2.66 1.89 1.09
N HIS A 55 3.83 1.98 0.44
CA HIS A 55 4.15 3.09 -0.48
C HIS A 55 3.20 3.16 -1.68
N THR A 56 2.86 2.02 -2.29
CA THR A 56 1.87 1.98 -3.38
C THR A 56 0.46 2.27 -2.86
N LEU A 57 0.07 1.64 -1.74
CA LEU A 57 -1.24 1.83 -1.10
C LEU A 57 -1.52 3.29 -0.74
N SER A 58 -0.53 4.05 -0.25
CA SER A 58 -0.74 5.46 0.14
C SER A 58 -1.25 6.34 -0.99
N HIS A 59 -0.95 5.98 -2.26
CA HIS A 59 -1.42 6.71 -3.44
C HIS A 59 -2.81 6.28 -3.92
N LEU A 60 -3.36 5.22 -3.34
CA LEU A 60 -4.68 4.67 -3.67
C LEU A 60 -5.75 5.02 -2.62
N ALA A 61 -5.36 5.74 -1.55
CA ALA A 61 -6.25 6.19 -0.51
C ALA A 61 -7.35 7.12 -1.07
N GLY A 62 -8.57 6.95 -0.57
CA GLY A 62 -9.74 7.72 -1.02
C GLY A 62 -10.45 7.16 -2.27
N GLU A 63 -9.78 6.32 -3.06
CA GLU A 63 -10.39 5.61 -4.20
C GLU A 63 -10.82 4.18 -3.84
N PHE A 64 -10.23 3.63 -2.79
CA PHE A 64 -10.44 2.26 -2.32
C PHE A 64 -10.51 2.20 -0.80
N GLU A 65 -11.19 1.18 -0.27
CA GLU A 65 -10.99 0.72 1.10
C GLU A 65 -9.75 -0.19 1.10
N LEU A 66 -8.70 0.20 1.84
CA LEU A 66 -7.38 -0.39 1.73
C LEU A 66 -7.11 -1.43 2.83
N LEU A 67 -6.63 -2.61 2.44
CA LEU A 67 -6.15 -3.66 3.33
C LEU A 67 -4.70 -4.01 2.98
N ALA A 68 -3.79 -3.80 3.92
CA ALA A 68 -2.39 -4.14 3.79
C ALA A 68 -2.09 -5.45 4.51
N VAL A 69 -1.50 -6.42 3.80
CA VAL A 69 -1.04 -7.67 4.40
C VAL A 69 0.45 -7.80 4.19
N ASP A 70 1.20 -8.01 5.27
CA ASP A 70 2.62 -8.33 5.19
C ASP A 70 3.02 -9.31 6.31
N ILE A 71 4.03 -10.14 6.04
CA ILE A 71 4.58 -11.06 7.05
C ILE A 71 5.49 -10.32 8.04
N ALA A 72 6.02 -9.16 7.65
CA ALA A 72 6.94 -8.37 8.44
C ALA A 72 6.20 -7.26 9.19
N GLN A 73 5.92 -7.49 10.47
CA GLN A 73 5.24 -6.50 11.32
C GLN A 73 5.89 -5.11 11.32
N PRO A 74 7.23 -4.94 11.31
CA PRO A 74 7.84 -3.61 11.22
C PRO A 74 7.55 -2.88 9.91
N MET A 75 7.28 -3.61 8.82
CA MET A 75 6.85 -3.01 7.56
C MET A 75 5.42 -2.49 7.67
N LEU A 76 4.51 -3.24 8.29
CA LEU A 76 3.15 -2.77 8.57
C LEU A 76 3.13 -1.54 9.48
N VAL A 77 4.09 -1.42 10.42
CA VAL A 77 4.26 -0.19 11.20
C VAL A 77 4.59 1.01 10.30
N ASN A 78 5.50 0.84 9.33
CA ASN A 78 5.75 1.90 8.33
C ASN A 78 4.49 2.20 7.50
N CYS A 79 3.75 1.16 7.10
CA CYS A 79 2.48 1.32 6.37
C CYS A 79 1.49 2.19 7.13
N SER A 80 1.24 1.94 8.41
CA SER A 80 0.33 2.75 9.22
C SER A 80 0.77 4.21 9.39
N LEU A 81 2.08 4.50 9.27
CA LEU A 81 2.60 5.87 9.38
C LEU A 81 2.33 6.70 8.13
N ILE A 82 2.34 6.09 6.95
CA ILE A 82 2.23 6.80 5.67
C ILE A 82 0.86 6.62 4.99
N CYS A 83 0.15 5.55 5.30
CA CYS A 83 -1.17 5.22 4.81
C CYS A 83 -2.07 4.87 6.01
N PRO A 84 -2.40 5.86 6.86
CA PRO A 84 -3.20 5.63 8.06
C PRO A 84 -4.63 5.13 7.77
N GLU A 85 -5.11 5.27 6.53
CA GLU A 85 -6.40 4.77 6.06
C GLU A 85 -6.40 3.26 5.81
N ALA A 86 -5.23 2.64 5.63
CA ALA A 86 -5.14 1.20 5.42
C ALA A 86 -5.35 0.44 6.73
N THR A 87 -6.18 -0.60 6.66
CA THR A 87 -6.21 -1.62 7.72
C THR A 87 -5.00 -2.53 7.55
N THR A 88 -4.20 -2.68 8.60
CA THR A 88 -2.96 -3.49 8.65
C THR A 88 -3.07 -4.64 9.63
#